data_AF-R4WNH5-F1
#
_entry.id   AF-R4WNH5-F1
#
_cell.length_a   1.000
_cell.length_b   1.000
_cell.length_c   1.000
_cell.angle_alpha   90.00
_cell.angle_beta   90.00
_cell.angle_gamma   90.00
#
_symmetry.space_group_name_H-M   'P 1'
#
loop_
_entity.id
_entity.type
_entity.pdbx_description
1 polymer ?
#
loop_
_entity_poly.entity_id
_entity_poly.type
_entity_poly.pdbx_seq_one_letter_code
_entity_poly.pdbx_strand_id
1 'polypeptide(L)'
;MSSSPPNQNGAGWTDSPDDAATLATLVAAIGAQQAKLANSSQTGLDGLVDRAQHQKQLLGAFGTLRIADDVPAAAQFGPFAKPGASYRIACRISNGQPCPQADTASDVRGIAIKFFTDDDIETDLLLTNEGGRSHARNAVQFMAVADIIVALLADGPKGGLATGLRELMSEKLGAIETARILAILVKETKLHHVDSVTTEHYWGSVVQLGQAAIKLAASARNDARRKQRRSSRRQLSSRRLARSPERGAGEMAARRAIVRR
;
A
#
# COMPACT_ATOMS: atom_id res chain seq x y z
N MET A 1 20.60 -22.31 -23.04
CA MET A 1 19.93 -21.44 -22.04
C MET A 1 21.01 -20.91 -21.11
N SER A 2 21.41 -19.64 -21.28
CA SER A 2 22.46 -19.03 -20.46
C SER A 2 21.82 -18.45 -19.21
N SER A 3 21.98 -19.12 -18.07
CA SER A 3 21.60 -18.59 -16.76
C SER A 3 22.61 -17.53 -16.33
N SER A 4 22.26 -16.25 -16.51
CA SER A 4 23.00 -15.18 -15.83
C SER A 4 22.95 -15.40 -14.32
N PRO A 5 24.07 -15.24 -13.59
CA PRO A 5 24.08 -15.40 -12.14
C PRO A 5 23.14 -14.38 -11.48
N PRO A 6 22.47 -14.73 -10.37
CA PRO A 6 21.63 -13.80 -9.63
C PRO A 6 22.46 -12.59 -9.20
N ASN A 7 21.96 -11.39 -9.49
CA ASN A 7 22.58 -10.13 -9.13
C ASN A 7 22.68 -10.04 -7.60
N GLN A 8 23.88 -10.20 -7.03
CA GLN A 8 24.13 -10.36 -5.58
C GLN A 8 23.92 -9.09 -4.74
N ASN A 9 23.38 -8.01 -5.32
CA ASN A 9 23.24 -6.71 -4.66
C ASN A 9 21.88 -6.50 -3.96
N GLY A 10 21.09 -7.56 -3.76
CA GLY A 10 19.78 -7.51 -3.10
C GLY A 10 19.76 -8.17 -1.72
N ALA A 11 18.77 -7.83 -0.89
CA ALA A 11 18.59 -8.42 0.45
C ALA A 11 18.16 -9.91 0.45
N GLY A 12 18.13 -10.57 -0.72
CA GLY A 12 17.70 -11.97 -0.87
C GLY A 12 16.20 -12.21 -0.62
N TRP A 13 15.39 -11.15 -0.53
CA TRP A 13 13.95 -11.29 -0.33
C TRP A 13 13.30 -12.00 -1.53
N THR A 14 12.44 -12.97 -1.23
CA THR A 14 11.62 -13.70 -2.20
C THR A 14 10.19 -13.74 -1.69
N ASP A 15 9.23 -13.80 -2.61
CA ASP A 15 7.84 -13.98 -2.23
C ASP A 15 7.62 -15.42 -1.76
N SER A 16 6.82 -15.58 -0.72
CA SER A 16 6.54 -16.87 -0.09
C SER A 16 5.02 -16.99 0.09
N PRO A 17 4.30 -17.41 -0.98
CA PRO A 17 2.85 -17.55 -0.90
C PRO A 17 2.46 -18.60 0.14
N ASP A 18 1.32 -18.38 0.78
CA ASP A 18 0.71 -19.36 1.69
C ASP A 18 0.41 -20.67 0.94
N ASP A 19 0.55 -21.81 1.62
CA ASP A 19 0.21 -23.11 1.04
C ASP A 19 -1.31 -23.30 0.84
N ALA A 20 -1.68 -24.31 0.05
CA ALA A 20 -3.08 -24.55 -0.29
C ALA A 20 -3.97 -24.85 0.93
N ALA A 21 -3.43 -25.47 1.98
CA ALA A 21 -4.18 -25.78 3.19
C ALA A 21 -4.46 -24.52 4.03
N THR A 22 -3.47 -23.65 4.12
CA THR A 22 -3.58 -22.32 4.74
C THR A 22 -4.59 -21.47 3.98
N LEU A 23 -4.51 -21.41 2.65
CA LEU A 23 -5.48 -20.70 1.81
C LEU A 23 -6.91 -21.23 1.99
N ALA A 24 -7.10 -22.56 2.01
CA ALA A 24 -8.42 -23.16 2.24
C ALA A 24 -9.00 -22.77 3.62
N THR A 25 -8.16 -22.75 4.65
CA THR A 25 -8.54 -22.31 6.00
C THR A 25 -8.96 -20.84 6.01
N LEU A 26 -8.20 -19.97 5.34
CA LEU A 26 -8.52 -18.55 5.22
C LEU A 26 -9.84 -18.33 4.48
N VAL A 27 -10.07 -19.05 3.37
CA VAL A 27 -11.34 -18.96 2.60
C VAL A 27 -12.54 -19.37 3.46
N ALA A 28 -12.43 -20.46 4.22
CA ALA A 28 -13.49 -20.89 5.12
C ALA A 28 -13.77 -19.84 6.22
N ALA A 29 -12.72 -19.26 6.81
CA ALA A 29 -12.85 -18.21 7.81
C ALA A 29 -13.49 -16.94 7.24
N ILE A 30 -13.10 -16.51 6.04
CA ILE A 30 -13.72 -15.40 5.31
C ILE A 30 -15.22 -15.67 5.10
N GLY A 31 -15.59 -16.87 4.64
CA GLY A 31 -16.99 -17.26 4.46
C GLY A 31 -17.80 -17.18 5.76
N ALA A 32 -17.22 -17.62 6.89
CA ALA A 32 -17.85 -17.52 8.20
C ALA A 32 -18.06 -16.06 8.65
N GLN A 33 -17.08 -15.18 8.41
CA GLN A 33 -17.20 -13.74 8.67
C GLN A 33 -18.33 -13.12 7.85
N GLN A 34 -18.39 -13.41 6.55
CA GLN A 34 -19.44 -12.89 5.66
C GLN A 34 -20.83 -13.35 6.09
N ALA A 35 -21.00 -14.63 6.40
CA ALA A 35 -22.26 -15.17 6.88
C ALA A 35 -22.69 -14.54 8.21
N LYS A 36 -21.76 -14.37 9.15
CA LYS A 36 -22.04 -13.71 10.44
C LYS A 36 -22.51 -12.27 10.25
N LEU A 37 -21.85 -11.51 9.38
CA LEU A 37 -22.24 -10.13 9.09
C LEU A 37 -23.61 -10.06 8.40
N ALA A 38 -23.87 -10.91 7.41
CA ALA A 38 -25.14 -10.97 6.69
C ALA A 38 -26.31 -11.26 7.64
N ASN A 39 -26.12 -12.17 8.61
CA ASN A 39 -27.14 -12.58 9.57
C ASN A 39 -27.34 -11.58 10.73
N SER A 40 -26.49 -10.56 10.86
CA SER A 40 -26.65 -9.55 11.93
C SER A 40 -27.59 -8.43 11.47
N SER A 41 -28.57 -8.11 12.31
CA SER A 41 -29.47 -6.96 12.08
C SER A 41 -28.78 -5.60 12.26
N GLN A 42 -27.50 -5.55 12.65
CA GLN A 42 -26.77 -4.31 12.89
C GLN A 42 -25.91 -3.84 11.70
N THR A 43 -25.75 -4.68 10.68
CA THR A 43 -24.79 -4.43 9.59
C THR A 43 -25.41 -3.77 8.36
N GLY A 44 -26.74 -3.69 8.27
CA GLY A 44 -27.42 -3.16 7.09
C GLY A 44 -27.18 -3.99 5.82
N LEU A 45 -26.86 -5.28 5.97
CA LEU A 45 -26.66 -6.23 4.87
C LEU A 45 -27.93 -7.03 4.54
N ASP A 46 -28.98 -6.93 5.36
CA ASP A 46 -30.31 -7.52 5.11
C ASP A 46 -30.28 -9.01 4.73
N GLY A 47 -29.44 -9.81 5.38
CA GLY A 47 -29.30 -11.25 5.11
C GLY A 47 -28.46 -11.59 3.89
N LEU A 48 -27.91 -10.60 3.17
CA LEU A 48 -27.13 -10.81 1.95
C LEU A 48 -25.63 -10.94 2.26
N VAL A 49 -25.06 -12.05 1.81
CA VAL A 49 -23.61 -12.27 1.82
C VAL A 49 -22.95 -11.35 0.79
N ASP A 50 -21.97 -10.57 1.22
CA ASP A 50 -21.16 -9.67 0.37
C ASP A 50 -19.68 -9.73 0.83
N ARG A 51 -18.80 -8.89 0.28
CA ARG A 51 -17.36 -8.89 0.54
C ARG A 51 -17.04 -8.81 2.04
N ALA A 52 -16.14 -9.68 2.49
CA ALA A 52 -15.71 -9.76 3.88
C ALA A 52 -14.94 -8.54 4.39
N GLN A 53 -14.46 -7.68 3.49
CA GLN A 53 -13.88 -6.36 3.72
C GLN A 53 -14.11 -5.54 2.45
N HIS A 54 -13.98 -4.22 2.54
CA HIS A 54 -14.19 -3.31 1.41
C HIS A 54 -15.56 -3.47 0.72
N GLN A 55 -16.62 -3.71 1.50
CA GLN A 55 -17.94 -4.03 0.97
C GLN A 55 -18.51 -2.86 0.16
N LYS A 56 -18.53 -1.65 0.74
CA LYS A 56 -19.10 -0.48 0.06
C LYS A 56 -18.15 0.07 -1.02
N GLN A 57 -18.63 0.08 -2.26
CA GLN A 57 -18.00 0.82 -3.34
C GLN A 57 -18.34 2.31 -3.22
N LEU A 58 -17.31 3.16 -3.26
CA LEU A 58 -17.44 4.61 -3.31
C LEU A 58 -17.44 5.12 -4.76
N LEU A 59 -16.60 4.53 -5.61
CA LEU A 59 -16.48 4.89 -7.02
C LEU A 59 -16.14 3.66 -7.85
N GLY A 60 -16.81 3.51 -9.00
CA GLY A 60 -16.41 2.64 -10.09
C GLY A 60 -16.05 3.50 -11.30
N ALA A 61 -14.91 3.24 -11.94
CA ALA A 61 -14.46 4.01 -13.10
C ALA A 61 -13.74 3.13 -14.12
N PHE A 62 -13.87 3.48 -15.39
CA PHE A 62 -13.01 2.95 -16.45
C PHE A 62 -11.93 3.97 -16.79
N GLY A 63 -10.79 3.49 -17.28
CA GLY A 63 -9.70 4.37 -17.67
C GLY A 63 -8.63 3.66 -18.49
N THR A 64 -7.46 4.29 -18.54
CA THR A 64 -6.30 3.78 -19.27
C THR A 64 -5.08 3.76 -18.36
N LEU A 65 -4.41 2.61 -18.30
CA LEU A 65 -3.11 2.44 -17.67
C LEU A 65 -2.05 2.43 -18.76
N ARG A 66 -1.15 3.41 -18.75
CA ARG A 66 0.01 3.46 -19.63
C ARG A 66 1.27 3.04 -18.88
N ILE A 67 1.98 2.05 -19.38
CA ILE A 67 3.30 1.67 -18.91
C ILE A 67 4.30 2.74 -19.39
N ALA A 68 5.14 3.24 -18.49
CA ALA A 68 6.11 4.28 -18.83
C ALA A 68 7.14 3.75 -19.85
N ASP A 69 7.67 4.64 -20.70
CA ASP A 69 8.65 4.25 -21.73
C ASP A 69 10.02 3.90 -21.11
N ASP A 70 10.29 4.41 -19.90
CA ASP A 70 11.55 4.30 -19.17
C ASP A 70 11.50 3.32 -17.98
N VAL A 71 10.59 2.33 -18.01
CA VAL A 71 10.54 1.27 -16.99
C VAL A 71 11.90 0.56 -16.93
N PRO A 72 12.54 0.45 -15.75
CA PRO A 72 13.82 -0.23 -15.61
C PRO A 72 13.75 -1.67 -16.10
N ALA A 73 14.82 -2.16 -16.75
CA ALA A 73 14.87 -3.52 -17.31
C ALA A 73 14.49 -4.62 -16.29
N ALA A 74 14.89 -4.45 -15.02
CA ALA A 74 14.55 -5.39 -13.94
C ALA A 74 13.04 -5.47 -13.60
N ALA A 75 12.27 -4.46 -14.00
CA ALA A 75 10.81 -4.39 -13.81
C ALA A 75 10.04 -4.65 -15.12
N GLN A 76 10.71 -4.89 -16.25
CA GLN A 76 10.08 -5.25 -17.51
C GLN A 76 9.71 -6.75 -17.52
N PHE A 77 8.74 -7.12 -16.70
CA PHE A 77 8.29 -8.50 -16.54
C PHE A 77 6.76 -8.55 -16.38
N GLY A 78 6.15 -9.65 -16.85
CA GLY A 78 4.70 -9.86 -16.80
C GLY A 78 3.92 -8.66 -17.37
N PRO A 79 2.99 -8.05 -16.62
CA PRO A 79 2.16 -6.94 -17.12
C PRO A 79 2.94 -5.66 -17.46
N PHE A 80 4.19 -5.55 -17.02
CA PHE A 80 5.07 -4.40 -17.26
C PHE A 80 6.12 -4.66 -18.36
N ALA A 81 6.06 -5.81 -19.04
CA ALA A 81 7.07 -6.24 -20.01
C ALA A 81 7.18 -5.35 -21.25
N LYS A 82 6.11 -4.60 -21.61
CA LYS A 82 6.03 -3.76 -22.80
C LYS A 82 6.01 -2.27 -22.39
N PRO A 83 7.16 -1.56 -22.32
CA PRO A 83 7.20 -0.12 -22.15
C PRO A 83 6.33 0.61 -23.18
N GLY A 84 5.64 1.66 -22.77
CA GLY A 84 4.73 2.42 -23.63
C GLY A 84 3.36 1.76 -23.88
N ALA A 85 3.16 0.50 -23.51
CA ALA A 85 1.88 -0.19 -23.66
C ALA A 85 0.76 0.54 -22.90
N SER A 86 -0.47 0.43 -23.43
CA SER A 86 -1.63 1.15 -22.94
C SER A 86 -2.82 0.21 -22.83
N TYR A 87 -3.24 -0.07 -21.60
CA TYR A 87 -4.31 -1.03 -21.30
C TYR A 87 -5.56 -0.31 -20.81
N ARG A 88 -6.73 -0.80 -21.22
CA ARG A 88 -8.00 -0.38 -20.60
C ARG A 88 -8.08 -0.98 -19.21
N ILE A 89 -8.55 -0.20 -18.24
CA ILE A 89 -8.69 -0.64 -16.86
C ILE A 89 -10.11 -0.45 -16.35
N ALA A 90 -10.48 -1.27 -15.38
CA ALA A 90 -11.58 -1.01 -14.46
C ALA A 90 -11.00 -0.71 -13.07
N CYS A 91 -11.49 0.33 -12.43
CA CYS A 91 -11.06 0.77 -11.11
C CYS A 91 -12.25 0.78 -10.15
N ARG A 92 -12.04 0.27 -8.94
CA ARG A 92 -12.98 0.33 -7.83
C ARG A 92 -12.31 0.98 -6.63
N ILE A 93 -12.93 2.04 -6.12
CA ILE A 93 -12.57 2.66 -4.85
C ILE A 93 -13.63 2.30 -3.81
N SER A 94 -13.23 2.04 -2.57
CA SER A 94 -14.09 1.54 -1.50
C SER A 94 -13.71 2.03 -0.12
N ASN A 95 -14.65 1.96 0.81
CA ASN A 95 -14.35 1.93 2.24
C ASN A 95 -13.60 0.64 2.60
N GLY A 96 -13.05 0.52 3.79
CA GLY A 96 -12.39 -0.67 4.34
C GLY A 96 -13.36 -1.64 5.02
N GLN A 97 -14.41 -1.11 5.66
CA GLN A 97 -15.35 -1.93 6.44
C GLN A 97 -16.09 -3.00 5.62
N PRO A 98 -16.52 -4.08 6.28
CA PRO A 98 -17.20 -5.22 5.64
C PRO A 98 -18.71 -5.04 5.52
N CYS A 99 -19.23 -3.85 5.82
CA CYS A 99 -20.62 -3.48 5.67
C CYS A 99 -20.76 -2.03 5.19
N PRO A 100 -21.93 -1.61 4.70
CA PRO A 100 -22.15 -0.25 4.26
C PRO A 100 -21.89 0.77 5.37
N GLN A 101 -21.04 1.76 5.09
CA GLN A 101 -20.77 2.90 5.97
C GLN A 101 -20.90 4.21 5.18
N ALA A 102 -21.07 5.34 5.85
CA ALA A 102 -21.07 6.65 5.18
C ALA A 102 -19.73 6.89 4.43
N ASP A 103 -19.76 7.68 3.35
CA ASP A 103 -18.54 7.98 2.57
C ASP A 103 -17.51 8.77 3.39
N THR A 104 -17.99 9.59 4.32
CA THR A 104 -17.20 10.41 5.25
C THR A 104 -16.79 9.67 6.52
N ALA A 105 -17.14 8.38 6.67
CA ALA A 105 -16.80 7.62 7.86
C ALA A 105 -15.28 7.45 8.01
N SER A 106 -14.79 7.64 9.23
CA SER A 106 -13.42 7.33 9.64
C SER A 106 -13.07 5.87 9.38
N ASP A 107 -12.35 5.61 8.29
CA ASP A 107 -12.03 4.25 7.85
C ASP A 107 -10.87 4.29 6.85
N VAL A 108 -10.25 3.14 6.59
CA VAL A 108 -9.29 3.01 5.50
C VAL A 108 -10.02 3.03 4.14
N ARG A 109 -9.30 3.33 3.07
CA ARG A 109 -9.82 3.36 1.71
C ARG A 109 -9.04 2.39 0.84
N GLY A 110 -9.75 1.55 0.10
CA GLY A 110 -9.18 0.63 -0.87
C GLY A 110 -9.29 1.19 -2.29
N ILE A 111 -8.28 0.92 -3.11
CA ILE A 111 -8.35 1.04 -4.57
C ILE A 111 -7.93 -0.30 -5.20
N ALA A 112 -8.79 -0.82 -6.08
CA ALA A 112 -8.53 -2.02 -6.86
C ALA A 112 -8.56 -1.66 -8.34
N ILE A 113 -7.52 -2.02 -9.08
CA ILE A 113 -7.39 -1.77 -10.52
C ILE A 113 -7.22 -3.10 -11.24
N LYS A 114 -8.16 -3.42 -12.12
CA LYS A 114 -8.14 -4.61 -12.97
C LYS A 114 -7.81 -4.23 -14.41
N PHE A 115 -6.93 -5.00 -15.04
CA PHE A 115 -6.64 -4.88 -16.46
C PHE A 115 -6.17 -6.20 -17.06
N PHE A 116 -6.20 -6.27 -18.38
CA PHE A 116 -5.71 -7.39 -19.17
C PHE A 116 -4.62 -6.86 -20.09
N THR A 117 -3.52 -7.61 -20.22
CA THR A 117 -2.49 -7.29 -21.22
C THR A 117 -2.92 -7.78 -22.61
N ASP A 118 -2.16 -7.41 -23.64
CA ASP A 118 -2.39 -7.93 -25.00
C ASP A 118 -2.19 -9.46 -25.10
N ASP A 119 -1.48 -10.03 -24.13
CA ASP A 119 -1.23 -11.47 -24.01
C ASP A 119 -2.29 -12.15 -23.09
N ASP A 120 -3.42 -11.48 -22.86
CA ASP A 120 -4.56 -11.90 -22.03
C ASP A 120 -4.19 -12.23 -20.57
N ILE A 121 -3.12 -11.61 -20.06
CA ILE A 121 -2.74 -11.75 -18.65
C ILE A 121 -3.65 -10.85 -17.83
N GLU A 122 -4.56 -11.45 -17.06
CA GLU A 122 -5.34 -10.76 -16.06
C GLU A 122 -4.44 -10.28 -14.91
N THR A 123 -4.55 -9.01 -14.54
CA THR A 123 -3.80 -8.44 -13.43
C THR A 123 -4.68 -7.53 -12.58
N ASP A 124 -4.66 -7.80 -11.27
CA ASP A 124 -5.29 -6.98 -10.25
C ASP A 124 -4.25 -6.30 -9.38
N LEU A 125 -4.31 -4.97 -9.30
CA LEU A 125 -3.54 -4.17 -8.36
C LEU A 125 -4.44 -3.80 -7.20
N LEU A 126 -4.17 -4.36 -6.02
CA LEU A 126 -4.93 -4.13 -4.79
C LEU A 126 -4.10 -3.28 -3.84
N LEU A 127 -4.62 -2.11 -3.47
CA LEU A 127 -3.91 -1.14 -2.62
C LEU A 127 -4.86 -0.51 -1.60
N THR A 128 -4.32 -0.06 -0.47
CA THR A 128 -5.05 0.73 0.53
C THR A 128 -4.31 2.02 0.86
N ASN A 129 -4.99 2.99 1.47
CA ASN A 129 -4.39 4.25 1.91
C ASN A 129 -3.75 4.16 3.32
N GLU A 130 -3.38 2.96 3.79
CA GLU A 130 -2.80 2.74 5.13
C GLU A 130 -1.32 3.15 5.24
N GLY A 131 -0.99 4.42 4.97
CA GLY A 131 0.32 5.01 5.26
C GLY A 131 1.56 4.27 4.72
N GLY A 132 1.39 3.39 3.73
CA GLY A 132 2.42 2.49 3.21
C GLY A 132 2.86 1.38 4.15
N ARG A 133 2.15 1.09 5.23
CA ARG A 133 2.42 -0.04 6.14
C ARG A 133 1.09 -0.66 6.56
N SER A 134 0.84 -1.88 6.09
CA SER A 134 -0.32 -2.65 6.50
C SER A 134 -0.36 -2.76 8.03
N HIS A 135 -1.56 -2.64 8.60
CA HIS A 135 -1.76 -2.97 10.00
C HIS A 135 -1.39 -4.43 10.29
N ALA A 136 -1.53 -5.37 9.34
CA ALA A 136 -1.14 -6.77 9.51
C ALA A 136 0.17 -7.13 8.77
N ARG A 137 0.99 -8.02 9.34
CA ARG A 137 2.21 -8.54 8.69
C ARG A 137 1.97 -9.73 7.77
N ASN A 138 0.90 -10.48 7.99
CA ASN A 138 0.53 -11.67 7.25
C ASN A 138 -1.00 -11.89 7.34
N ALA A 139 -1.50 -12.87 6.57
CA ALA A 139 -2.92 -13.18 6.51
C ALA A 139 -3.49 -13.59 7.88
N VAL A 140 -2.74 -14.34 8.70
CA VAL A 140 -3.19 -14.77 10.03
C VAL A 140 -3.48 -13.57 10.95
N GLN A 141 -2.56 -12.60 11.01
CA GLN A 141 -2.78 -11.37 11.78
C GLN A 141 -3.94 -10.54 11.24
N PHE A 142 -4.06 -10.46 9.91
CA PHE A 142 -5.16 -9.74 9.27
C PHE A 142 -6.51 -10.36 9.66
N MET A 143 -6.63 -11.69 9.60
CA MET A 143 -7.85 -12.39 9.98
C MET A 143 -8.20 -12.21 11.45
N ALA A 144 -7.22 -12.19 12.35
CA ALA A 144 -7.47 -11.92 13.77
C ALA A 144 -8.05 -10.50 14.00
N VAL A 145 -7.54 -9.49 13.28
CA VAL A 145 -8.10 -8.13 13.33
C VAL A 145 -9.49 -8.09 12.69
N ALA A 146 -9.69 -8.77 11.57
CA ALA A 146 -10.98 -8.87 10.90
C ALA A 146 -12.04 -9.53 11.80
N ASP A 147 -11.70 -10.57 12.57
CA ASP A 147 -12.60 -11.21 13.52
C ASP A 147 -13.07 -10.23 14.62
N ILE A 148 -12.16 -9.38 15.11
CA ILE A 148 -12.49 -8.33 16.09
C ILE A 148 -13.46 -7.31 15.48
N ILE A 149 -13.20 -6.86 14.25
CA ILE A 149 -14.06 -5.91 13.52
C ILE A 149 -15.44 -6.53 13.27
N VAL A 150 -15.49 -7.78 12.81
CA VAL A 150 -16.74 -8.52 12.57
C VAL A 150 -17.53 -8.66 13.86
N ALA A 151 -16.90 -9.02 14.98
CA ALA A 151 -17.57 -9.11 16.27
C ALA A 151 -18.07 -7.74 16.76
N LEU A 152 -17.30 -6.67 16.57
CA LEU A 152 -17.73 -5.30 16.89
C LEU A 152 -18.98 -4.90 16.11
N LEU A 153 -19.02 -5.20 14.81
CA LEU A 153 -20.12 -4.81 13.93
C LEU A 153 -21.36 -5.69 14.10
N ALA A 154 -21.17 -7.00 14.25
CA ALA A 154 -22.26 -7.96 14.33
C ALA A 154 -22.89 -8.06 15.72
N ASP A 155 -22.06 -8.00 16.78
CA ASP A 155 -22.45 -8.27 18.17
C ASP A 155 -22.34 -7.02 19.08
N GLY A 156 -21.84 -5.90 18.54
CA GLY A 156 -21.62 -4.67 19.27
C GLY A 156 -20.34 -4.66 20.14
N PRO A 157 -20.13 -3.60 20.96
CA PRO A 157 -18.88 -3.37 21.70
C PRO A 157 -18.45 -4.52 22.62
N LYS A 158 -19.41 -5.19 23.27
CA LYS A 158 -19.12 -6.29 24.20
C LYS A 158 -18.57 -7.53 23.47
N GLY A 159 -19.17 -7.90 22.33
CA GLY A 159 -18.69 -9.03 21.53
C GLY A 159 -17.32 -8.74 20.90
N GLY A 160 -17.12 -7.51 20.45
CA GLY A 160 -15.82 -7.00 20.03
C GLY A 160 -14.73 -7.13 21.09
N LEU A 161 -15.01 -6.68 22.32
CA LEU A 161 -14.06 -6.76 23.44
C LEU A 161 -13.72 -8.22 23.81
N ALA A 162 -14.72 -9.09 23.89
CA ALA A 162 -14.51 -10.50 24.19
C ALA A 162 -13.64 -11.19 23.12
N THR A 163 -13.92 -10.90 21.84
CA THR A 163 -13.13 -11.42 20.71
C THR A 163 -11.71 -10.85 20.72
N GLY A 164 -11.56 -9.56 20.98
CA GLY A 164 -10.25 -8.91 21.09
C GLY A 164 -9.39 -9.52 22.20
N LEU A 165 -9.96 -9.77 23.38
CA LEU A 165 -9.25 -10.44 24.47
C LEU A 165 -8.85 -11.87 24.07
N ARG A 166 -9.74 -12.62 23.41
CA ARG A 166 -9.46 -13.97 22.92
C ARG A 166 -8.30 -14.00 21.93
N GLU A 167 -8.31 -13.11 20.93
CA GLU A 167 -7.25 -13.05 19.93
C GLU A 167 -5.91 -12.57 20.53
N LEU A 168 -5.94 -11.62 21.47
CA LEU A 168 -4.75 -11.18 22.24
C LEU A 168 -4.14 -12.29 23.10
N MET A 169 -4.97 -13.16 23.69
CA MET A 169 -4.51 -14.31 24.47
C MET A 169 -4.08 -15.49 23.59
N SER A 170 -4.41 -15.46 22.29
CA SER A 170 -3.95 -16.46 21.34
C SER A 170 -2.53 -16.16 20.87
N GLU A 171 -1.81 -17.17 20.41
CA GLU A 171 -0.47 -16.98 19.79
C GLU A 171 -0.52 -16.12 18.51
N LYS A 172 -1.71 -15.79 17.98
CA LYS A 172 -1.88 -15.04 16.74
C LYS A 172 -1.58 -13.55 16.91
N LEU A 173 -1.86 -12.95 18.07
CA LEU A 173 -1.66 -11.52 18.35
C LEU A 173 -1.01 -11.31 19.72
N GLY A 174 0.32 -11.27 19.78
CA GLY A 174 1.02 -10.86 21.01
C GLY A 174 0.75 -9.41 21.41
N ALA A 175 0.98 -9.05 22.68
CA ALA A 175 0.68 -7.71 23.21
C ALA A 175 1.39 -6.55 22.47
N ILE A 176 2.67 -6.72 22.16
CA ILE A 176 3.46 -5.71 21.42
C ILE A 176 2.88 -5.51 20.02
N GLU A 177 2.53 -6.59 19.35
CA GLU A 177 2.01 -6.54 17.99
C GLU A 177 0.60 -5.96 17.95
N THR A 178 -0.22 -6.27 18.94
CA THR A 178 -1.54 -5.66 19.13
C THR A 178 -1.43 -4.15 19.31
N ALA A 179 -0.49 -3.68 20.14
CA ALA A 179 -0.26 -2.24 20.31
C ALA A 179 0.16 -1.56 18.99
N ARG A 180 0.99 -2.22 18.17
CA ARG A 180 1.39 -1.72 16.84
C ARG A 180 0.20 -1.63 15.89
N ILE A 181 -0.61 -2.68 15.80
CA ILE A 181 -1.81 -2.73 14.97
C ILE A 181 -2.76 -1.59 15.37
N LEU A 182 -3.05 -1.45 16.67
CA LEU A 182 -3.94 -0.42 17.17
C LEU A 182 -3.40 0.99 16.86
N ALA A 183 -2.10 1.23 17.04
CA ALA A 183 -1.49 2.52 16.71
C ALA A 183 -1.66 2.89 15.23
N ILE A 184 -1.49 1.92 14.31
CA ILE A 184 -1.72 2.13 12.88
C ILE A 184 -3.19 2.42 12.61
N LEU A 185 -4.10 1.57 13.09
CA LEU A 185 -5.53 1.75 12.86
C LEU A 185 -6.05 3.08 13.41
N VAL A 186 -5.65 3.49 14.62
CA VAL A 186 -6.02 4.79 15.19
C VAL A 186 -5.49 5.92 14.32
N LYS A 187 -4.24 5.85 13.89
CA LYS A 187 -3.66 6.87 13.02
C LYS A 187 -4.43 6.98 11.70
N GLU A 188 -4.68 5.86 11.03
CA GLU A 188 -5.27 5.85 9.68
C GLU A 188 -6.79 6.02 9.67
N THR A 189 -7.49 5.76 10.79
CA THR A 189 -8.96 5.93 10.85
C THR A 189 -9.40 7.14 11.67
N LYS A 190 -8.70 7.50 12.75
CA LYS A 190 -9.11 8.60 13.65
C LYS A 190 -8.33 9.88 13.42
N LEU A 191 -7.05 9.79 13.10
CA LEU A 191 -6.18 10.97 12.92
C LEU A 191 -6.04 11.38 11.46
N HIS A 192 -6.35 10.48 10.53
CA HIS A 192 -6.34 10.75 9.10
C HIS A 192 -7.77 11.06 8.62
N HIS A 193 -7.94 12.24 8.04
CA HIS A 193 -9.18 12.65 7.41
C HIS A 193 -9.01 12.56 5.89
N VAL A 194 -9.96 11.89 5.22
CA VAL A 194 -9.98 11.74 3.77
C VAL A 194 -10.97 12.74 3.19
N ASP A 195 -10.47 13.85 2.65
CA ASP A 195 -11.30 14.86 1.96
C ASP A 195 -11.84 14.32 0.63
N SER A 196 -10.99 13.61 -0.11
CA SER A 196 -11.34 13.00 -1.39
C SER A 196 -10.47 11.77 -1.65
N VAL A 197 -11.11 10.69 -2.08
CA VAL A 197 -10.41 9.48 -2.50
C VAL A 197 -9.51 9.69 -3.73
N THR A 198 -9.73 10.75 -4.50
CA THR A 198 -8.90 11.05 -5.69
C THR A 198 -7.57 11.72 -5.35
N THR A 199 -7.43 12.26 -4.13
CA THR A 199 -6.21 12.93 -3.64
C THR A 199 -5.37 12.04 -2.73
N GLU A 200 -5.88 10.86 -2.38
CA GLU A 200 -5.20 9.92 -1.49
C GLU A 200 -3.90 9.35 -2.10
N HIS A 201 -3.12 8.76 -1.22
CA HIS A 201 -2.01 7.90 -1.58
C HIS A 201 -2.37 6.48 -1.21
N TYR A 202 -2.04 5.54 -2.11
CA TYR A 202 -2.35 4.13 -1.93
C TYR A 202 -1.09 3.30 -2.06
N TRP A 203 -1.04 2.20 -1.32
CA TRP A 203 0.08 1.29 -1.28
C TRP A 203 -0.40 -0.16 -1.27
N GLY A 204 0.25 -0.99 -2.07
CA GLY A 204 0.11 -2.43 -2.00
C GLY A 204 1.20 -3.06 -1.15
N SER A 205 1.13 -4.39 -1.06
CA SER A 205 2.20 -5.21 -0.48
C SER A 205 3.46 -5.17 -1.34
N VAL A 206 4.55 -5.71 -0.78
CA VAL A 206 5.73 -6.05 -1.58
C VAL A 206 5.44 -7.38 -2.27
N VAL A 207 5.65 -7.43 -3.58
CA VAL A 207 5.47 -8.63 -4.40
C VAL A 207 6.71 -8.88 -5.23
N GLN A 208 6.96 -10.13 -5.60
CA GLN A 208 8.02 -10.46 -6.53
C GLN A 208 7.56 -10.26 -7.97
N LEU A 209 8.31 -9.47 -8.74
CA LEU A 209 8.12 -9.26 -10.17
C LEU A 209 9.40 -9.69 -10.89
N GLY A 210 9.37 -10.86 -11.54
CA GLY A 210 10.55 -11.46 -12.13
C GLY A 210 11.63 -11.70 -11.08
N GLN A 211 12.76 -10.99 -11.23
CA GLN A 211 13.89 -11.07 -10.29
C GLN A 211 13.90 -9.94 -9.23
N ALA A 212 12.92 -9.03 -9.26
CA ALA A 212 12.88 -7.87 -8.39
C ALA A 212 11.77 -7.98 -7.34
N ALA A 213 12.05 -7.51 -6.12
CA ALA A 213 11.02 -7.18 -5.16
C ALA A 213 10.49 -5.77 -5.48
N ILE A 214 9.18 -5.63 -5.69
CA ILE A 214 8.56 -4.35 -5.99
C ILE A 214 7.52 -4.01 -4.93
N LYS A 215 7.35 -2.71 -4.67
CA LYS A 215 6.24 -2.19 -3.87
C LYS A 215 5.35 -1.33 -4.76
N LEU A 216 4.08 -1.70 -4.84
CA LEU A 216 3.10 -0.93 -5.57
C LEU A 216 2.69 0.31 -4.78
N ALA A 217 2.59 1.44 -5.47
CA ALA A 217 2.05 2.67 -4.92
C ALA A 217 1.30 3.45 -6.00
N ALA A 218 0.18 4.06 -5.63
CA ALA A 218 -0.59 4.97 -6.48
C ALA A 218 -0.77 6.31 -5.78
N SER A 219 -0.70 7.40 -6.54
CA SER A 219 -0.87 8.76 -6.01
C SER A 219 -1.41 9.70 -7.07
N ALA A 220 -2.14 10.72 -6.63
CA ALA A 220 -2.60 11.78 -7.52
C ALA A 220 -1.43 12.44 -8.27
N ARG A 221 -1.64 12.72 -9.56
CA ARG A 221 -0.62 13.28 -10.48
C ARG A 221 0.01 14.57 -9.96
N ASN A 222 -0.76 15.41 -9.26
CA ASN A 222 -0.29 16.69 -8.73
C ASN A 222 0.74 16.52 -7.62
N ASP A 223 0.65 15.46 -6.82
CA ASP A 223 1.61 15.16 -5.76
C ASP A 223 2.85 14.43 -6.26
N ALA A 224 2.70 13.53 -7.24
CA ALA A 224 3.83 12.85 -7.88
C ALA A 224 4.81 13.87 -8.49
N ARG A 225 4.29 14.89 -9.20
CA ARG A 225 5.09 15.99 -9.76
C ARG A 225 5.77 16.83 -8.68
N ARG A 226 5.12 17.06 -7.53
CA ARG A 226 5.67 17.83 -6.41
C ARG A 226 6.81 17.07 -5.70
N LYS A 227 6.67 15.76 -5.51
CA LYS A 227 7.72 14.89 -4.93
C LYS A 227 8.93 14.74 -5.86
N GLN A 228 8.71 14.54 -7.17
CA GLN A 228 9.78 14.48 -8.17
C GLN A 228 10.58 15.78 -8.23
N ARG A 229 9.92 16.95 -8.20
CA ARG A 229 10.62 18.25 -8.13
C ARG A 229 11.44 18.43 -6.84
N ARG A 230 10.96 17.90 -5.71
CA ARG A 230 11.69 17.93 -4.42
C ARG A 230 12.91 16.99 -4.43
N SER A 231 12.81 15.80 -5.01
CA SER A 231 13.95 14.87 -5.11
C SER A 231 15.02 15.42 -6.06
N SER A 232 14.63 15.98 -7.21
CA SER A 232 15.56 16.62 -8.14
C SER A 232 16.27 17.81 -7.49
N ARG A 233 15.57 18.64 -6.70
CA ARG A 233 16.21 19.73 -5.92
C ARG A 233 17.20 19.21 -4.88
N ARG A 234 16.89 18.11 -4.18
CA ARG A 234 17.81 17.47 -3.23
C ARG A 234 19.05 16.88 -3.89
N GLN A 235 18.89 16.25 -5.07
CA GLN A 235 20.02 15.75 -5.87
C GLN A 235 20.88 16.87 -6.46
N LEU A 236 20.28 18.00 -6.84
CA LEU A 236 21.00 19.20 -7.28
C LEU A 236 21.78 19.86 -6.15
N SER A 237 21.23 19.91 -4.93
CA SER A 237 21.94 20.44 -3.75
C SER A 237 23.08 19.55 -3.30
N SER A 238 22.92 18.22 -3.32
CA SER A 238 24.01 17.31 -2.97
C SER A 238 25.15 17.34 -3.99
N ARG A 239 24.84 17.51 -5.29
CA ARG A 239 25.86 17.70 -6.33
C ARG A 239 26.59 19.04 -6.24
N ARG A 240 25.96 20.11 -5.73
CA ARG A 240 26.66 21.38 -5.45
C ARG A 240 27.62 21.26 -4.26
N LEU A 241 27.19 20.58 -3.20
CA LEU A 241 28.03 20.34 -2.02
C LEU A 241 29.22 19.43 -2.33
N ALA A 242 29.07 18.46 -3.24
CA ALA A 242 30.16 17.60 -3.70
C ALA A 242 31.13 18.25 -4.72
N ARG A 243 30.86 19.47 -5.19
CA ARG A 243 31.69 20.20 -6.17
C ARG A 243 32.48 21.38 -5.60
N SER A 244 32.56 21.51 -4.28
CA SER A 244 33.49 22.44 -3.64
C SER A 244 34.74 21.71 -3.14
N PRO A 245 35.81 21.60 -3.96
CA PRO A 245 37.15 21.46 -3.42
C PRO A 245 37.75 22.86 -3.15
N GLU A 246 38.24 23.01 -1.93
CA GLU A 246 39.37 23.86 -1.51
C GLU A 246 39.57 25.21 -2.22
N ARG A 247 39.20 26.30 -1.53
CA ARG A 247 39.98 27.54 -1.58
C ARG A 247 40.19 28.04 -0.16
N GLY A 248 41.36 27.74 0.37
CA GLY A 248 41.78 28.25 1.67
C GLY A 248 43.18 27.80 2.02
N ALA A 249 44.20 28.48 1.48
CA ALA A 249 45.42 28.87 2.20
C ALA A 249 46.42 29.50 1.22
N GLY A 250 46.78 30.76 1.45
CA GLY A 250 48.01 31.35 0.91
C GLY A 250 47.83 32.36 -0.21
N GLU A 251 47.47 33.60 0.13
CA GLU A 251 48.14 34.77 -0.43
C GLU A 251 47.78 36.02 0.39
N MET A 252 48.54 36.21 1.47
CA MET A 252 48.61 37.48 2.19
C MET A 252 50.08 37.90 2.20
N ALA A 253 50.59 38.42 1.08
CA ALA A 253 51.83 39.17 1.06
C ALA A 253 51.99 40.00 -0.22
N ALA A 254 52.17 41.31 0.00
CA ALA A 254 52.89 42.26 -0.85
C ALA A 254 52.29 42.65 -2.22
N ARG A 255 51.69 43.86 -2.27
CA ARG A 255 52.41 45.05 -2.73
C ARG A 255 51.54 46.32 -2.62
N ARG A 256 51.92 47.18 -1.68
CA ARG A 256 51.59 48.61 -1.64
C ARG A 256 52.63 49.41 -2.44
N ALA A 257 52.25 50.65 -2.76
CA ALA A 257 52.98 51.76 -3.41
C ALA A 257 52.87 51.74 -4.94
N ILE A 258 52.44 52.81 -5.62
CA ILE A 258 52.88 54.23 -5.56
C ILE A 258 51.68 55.16 -5.89
N VAL A 259 51.20 56.00 -4.95
CA VAL A 259 51.37 57.47 -4.82
C VAL A 259 50.81 58.36 -5.95
N ARG A 260 49.69 59.02 -5.61
CA ARG A 260 49.19 60.38 -5.93
C ARG A 260 49.84 61.20 -7.06
N ARG A 261 49.00 61.72 -7.95
CA ARG A 261 48.47 63.11 -7.88
C ARG A 261 47.00 63.11 -8.20
#